data_AF-A0A074LWC2-F1
#
_entry.id   AF-A0A074LWC2-F1
#
_cell.length_a   1.000
_cell.length_b   1.000
_cell.length_c   1.000
_cell.angle_alpha   90.00
_cell.angle_beta   90.00
_cell.angle_gamma   90.00
#
_symmetry.space_group_name_H-M   'P 1'
#
loop_
_entity.id
_entity.type
_entity.pdbx_description
1 polymer ?
#
loop_
_entity_poly.entity_id
_entity_poly.type
_entity_poly.pdbx_seq_one_letter_code
_entity_poly.pdbx_strand_id
1 'polypeptide(L)'
;MPNNRRRNQAEVPGARSALDQLKTEVAAELGIPNYDQVDKGMLPSRMNGYVGGVMVRKMIEYAESAMMQSPQALQSVEAEPGARQNEIQDAQNSVIAAQSYLDQIGGLQSYSTAPPSQQLH
;
A
#
# COMPACT_ATOMS: atom_id res chain seq x y z
N MET A 1 28.79 -26.78 9.20
CA MET A 1 27.54 -26.18 9.70
C MET A 1 26.77 -25.60 8.51
N PRO A 2 25.46 -25.87 8.32
CA PRO A 2 24.68 -25.27 7.25
C PRO A 2 24.39 -23.81 7.58
N ASN A 3 24.82 -22.89 6.72
CA ASN A 3 24.60 -21.46 6.87
C ASN A 3 23.12 -21.15 6.56
N ASN A 4 22.27 -21.16 7.58
CA ASN A 4 20.84 -20.84 7.46
C ASN A 4 20.67 -19.33 7.28
N ARG A 5 21.01 -18.82 6.08
CA ARG A 5 20.73 -17.46 5.66
C ARG A 5 19.21 -17.33 5.49
N ARG A 6 18.53 -16.92 6.56
CA ARG A 6 17.14 -16.45 6.52
C ARG A 6 17.08 -15.29 5.52
N ARG A 7 16.67 -15.59 4.30
CA ARG A 7 16.40 -14.57 3.28
C ARG A 7 15.04 -13.98 3.64
N ASN A 8 14.97 -12.68 3.92
CA ASN A 8 13.68 -12.00 4.07
C ASN A 8 12.90 -12.19 2.77
N GLN A 9 11.83 -12.99 2.83
CA GLN A 9 10.91 -13.22 1.72
C GLN A 9 9.83 -12.14 1.77
N ALA A 10 9.39 -11.67 0.61
CA ALA A 10 8.23 -10.81 0.56
C ALA A 10 6.98 -11.65 0.84
N GLU A 11 6.13 -11.21 1.76
CA GLU A 11 4.88 -11.90 2.11
C GLU A 11 3.91 -11.96 0.94
N VAL A 12 3.93 -10.94 0.08
CA VAL A 12 3.14 -10.88 -1.16
C VAL A 12 3.95 -11.46 -2.32
N PRO A 13 3.49 -12.54 -2.98
CA PRO A 13 4.13 -13.07 -4.17
C PRO A 13 4.23 -12.00 -5.27
N GLY A 14 5.40 -11.88 -5.90
CA GLY A 14 5.64 -10.90 -6.97
C GLY A 14 5.99 -9.49 -6.52
N ALA A 15 5.73 -9.10 -5.26
CA ALA A 15 6.05 -7.76 -4.76
C ALA A 15 7.56 -7.48 -4.65
N ARG A 16 8.40 -8.51 -4.72
CA ARG A 16 9.86 -8.41 -4.58
C ARG A 16 10.48 -7.35 -5.49
N SER A 17 10.13 -7.38 -6.78
CA SER A 17 10.70 -6.45 -7.76
C SER A 17 10.28 -5.00 -7.47
N ALA A 18 9.02 -4.78 -7.09
CA ALA A 18 8.51 -3.46 -6.74
C ALA A 18 9.18 -2.91 -5.46
N LEU A 19 9.36 -3.77 -4.45
CA LEU A 19 10.06 -3.40 -3.22
C LEU A 19 11.54 -3.07 -3.47
N ASP A 20 12.22 -3.84 -4.33
CA ASP A 20 13.60 -3.57 -4.70
C ASP A 20 13.74 -2.25 -5.48
N GLN A 21 12.79 -1.92 -6.38
CA GLN A 21 12.73 -0.63 -7.08
C GLN A 21 12.50 0.54 -6.11
N LEU A 22 11.48 0.46 -5.26
CA LEU A 22 11.20 1.49 -4.26
C LEU A 22 12.41 1.74 -3.37
N LYS A 23 13.08 0.67 -2.93
CA LYS A 23 14.30 0.77 -2.14
C LYS A 23 15.41 1.52 -2.88
N THR A 24 15.59 1.27 -4.18
CA THR A 24 16.61 1.99 -4.98
C THR A 24 16.26 3.46 -5.18
N GLU A 25 14.98 3.79 -5.38
CA GLU A 25 14.50 5.17 -5.50
C GLU A 25 14.73 5.94 -4.20
N VAL A 26 14.31 5.37 -3.06
CA VAL A 26 14.55 5.96 -1.74
C VAL A 26 16.04 6.14 -1.46
N ALA A 27 16.87 5.16 -1.83
CA ALA A 27 18.32 5.31 -1.66
C ALA A 27 18.88 6.46 -2.51
N ALA A 28 18.41 6.61 -3.75
CA ALA A 28 18.81 7.70 -4.63
C ALA A 28 18.39 9.07 -4.07
N GLU A 29 17.17 9.19 -3.52
CA GLU A 29 16.68 10.40 -2.83
C GLU A 29 17.55 10.76 -1.62
N LEU A 30 18.06 9.75 -0.91
CA LEU A 30 18.95 9.92 0.24
C LEU A 30 20.43 10.14 -0.15
N GLY A 31 20.72 10.32 -1.44
CA GLY A 31 22.06 10.61 -1.95
C GLY A 31 22.96 9.39 -2.10
N ILE A 32 22.39 8.18 -2.14
CA ILE A 32 23.12 6.92 -2.35
C ILE A 32 22.75 6.36 -3.74
N PRO A 33 23.41 6.82 -4.82
CA PRO A 33 23.15 6.30 -6.15
C PRO A 33 23.60 4.83 -6.28
N ASN A 34 22.99 4.09 -7.20
CA ASN A 34 23.36 2.70 -7.54
C ASN A 34 23.33 1.73 -6.36
N TYR A 35 22.38 1.93 -5.43
CA TYR A 35 22.27 1.14 -4.19
C TYR A 35 22.02 -0.36 -4.43
N ASP A 36 21.48 -0.73 -5.59
CA ASP A 36 21.34 -2.11 -6.07
C ASP A 36 22.70 -2.76 -6.34
N GLN A 37 23.63 -2.03 -6.98
CA GLN A 37 24.94 -2.51 -7.42
C GLN A 37 26.01 -2.42 -6.33
N VAL A 38 25.90 -1.42 -5.44
CA VAL A 38 26.85 -1.25 -4.35
C VAL A 38 26.76 -2.43 -3.36
N ASP A 39 27.91 -2.87 -2.86
CA ASP A 39 27.96 -3.81 -1.75
C ASP A 39 27.49 -3.10 -0.47
N LYS A 40 26.39 -3.59 0.10
CA LYS A 40 25.77 -3.01 1.30
C LYS A 40 26.72 -3.12 2.50
N GLY A 41 27.69 -4.04 2.47
CA GLY A 41 28.74 -4.15 3.49
C GLY A 41 29.73 -2.97 3.50
N MET A 42 29.88 -2.26 2.38
CA MET A 42 30.74 -1.07 2.27
C MET A 42 30.05 0.20 2.76
N LEU A 43 28.72 0.19 2.85
CA LEU A 43 27.94 1.33 3.34
C LEU A 43 27.85 1.27 4.87
N PRO A 44 27.89 2.44 5.56
CA PRO A 44 27.64 2.48 7.00
C PRO A 44 26.30 1.82 7.34
N SER A 45 26.28 0.92 8.34
CA SER A 45 25.06 0.18 8.71
C SER A 45 23.89 1.10 9.05
N ARG A 46 24.17 2.29 9.59
CA ARG A 46 23.17 3.33 9.85
C ARG A 46 22.52 3.86 8.56
N MET A 47 23.28 4.03 7.48
CA MET A 47 22.73 4.47 6.18
C MET A 47 21.86 3.38 5.56
N ASN A 48 22.32 2.13 5.56
CA ASN A 48 21.50 1.01 5.08
C ASN A 48 20.18 0.90 5.87
N GLY A 49 20.25 1.03 7.20
CA GLY A 49 19.08 1.05 8.07
C GLY A 49 18.17 2.24 7.80
N TYR A 50 18.73 3.41 7.55
CA TYR A 50 17.96 4.62 7.25
C TYR A 50 17.19 4.50 5.94
N VAL A 51 17.80 3.97 4.86
CA VAL A 51 17.11 3.67 3.60
C VAL A 51 15.92 2.74 3.83
N GLY A 52 16.12 1.63 4.56
CA GLY A 52 15.05 0.69 4.87
C GLY A 52 13.93 1.32 5.70
N GLY A 53 14.28 2.16 6.68
CA GLY A 53 13.31 2.86 7.51
C GLY A 53 12.47 3.88 6.74
N VAL A 54 13.09 4.66 5.86
CA VAL A 54 12.38 5.63 4.99
C VAL A 54 11.49 4.91 3.99
N MET A 55 11.95 3.82 3.39
CA MET A 55 11.14 2.98 2.52
C MET A 55 9.86 2.48 3.21
N VAL A 56 9.96 2.01 4.46
CA VAL A 56 8.79 1.58 5.25
C VAL A 56 7.84 2.74 5.54
N ARG A 57 8.37 3.92 5.91
CA ARG A 57 7.54 5.11 6.13
C ARG A 57 6.74 5.49 4.87
N LYS A 58 7.38 5.53 3.70
CA LYS A 58 6.68 5.78 2.43
C LYS A 58 5.61 4.75 2.12
N MET A 59 5.89 3.45 2.35
CA MET A 59 4.88 2.41 2.15
C MET A 59 3.67 2.60 3.08
N ILE A 60 3.89 3.01 4.33
CA ILE A 60 2.81 3.33 5.28
C ILE A 60 2.04 4.55 4.79
N GLU A 61 2.71 5.62 4.38
CA GLU A 61 2.06 6.83 3.83
C GLU A 61 1.18 6.50 2.61
N TYR A 62 1.66 5.65 1.70
CA TYR A 62 0.86 5.17 0.56
C TYR A 62 -0.31 4.30 1.00
N ALA A 63 -0.10 3.40 1.96
CA ALA A 63 -1.16 2.57 2.50
C ALA A 63 -2.24 3.45 3.17
N GLU A 64 -1.86 4.37 4.05
CA GLU A 64 -2.75 5.33 4.71
C GLU A 64 -3.54 6.17 3.70
N SER A 65 -2.87 6.69 2.67
CA SER A 65 -3.51 7.43 1.58
C SER A 65 -4.53 6.57 0.82
N ALA A 66 -4.19 5.32 0.52
CA ALA A 66 -5.11 4.37 -0.10
C ALA A 66 -6.29 4.02 0.83
N MET A 67 -6.06 3.86 2.13
CA MET A 67 -7.12 3.61 3.12
C MET A 67 -8.07 4.81 3.21
N MET A 68 -7.54 6.04 3.21
CA MET A 68 -8.35 7.27 3.24
C MET A 68 -9.21 7.40 1.99
N GLN A 69 -8.67 7.04 0.82
CA GLN A 69 -9.37 7.17 -0.45
C GLN A 69 -10.42 6.07 -0.66
N SER A 70 -10.26 4.91 -0.03
CA SER A 70 -11.17 3.77 -0.17
C SER A 70 -11.32 2.97 1.13
N PRO A 71 -11.93 3.53 2.19
CA PRO A 71 -12.05 2.85 3.48
C PRO A 71 -12.78 1.50 3.39
N GLN A 72 -13.68 1.35 2.41
CA GLN A 72 -14.49 0.14 2.22
C GLN A 72 -13.78 -0.95 1.40
N ALA A 73 -12.72 -0.64 0.65
CA ALA A 73 -11.97 -1.62 -0.14
C ALA A 73 -11.10 -2.55 0.73
N LEU A 74 -10.79 -2.12 1.97
CA LEU A 74 -10.07 -2.95 2.95
C LEU A 74 -11.00 -3.83 3.79
N GLN A 75 -12.30 -3.57 3.76
CA GLN A 75 -13.29 -4.38 4.47
C GLN A 75 -13.71 -5.60 3.64
N SER A 76 -13.53 -5.55 2.32
CA SER A 76 -13.78 -6.69 1.42
C SER A 76 -12.57 -7.60 1.20
N VAL A 77 -11.39 -7.30 1.77
CA VAL A 77 -10.26 -8.24 1.80
C VAL A 77 -10.35 -9.27 2.94
N GLU A 78 -11.44 -9.26 3.72
CA GLU A 78 -11.95 -10.48 4.36
C GLU A 78 -12.62 -11.38 3.32
N ALA A 79 -11.94 -11.62 2.20
CA ALA A 79 -12.25 -12.70 1.31
C ALA A 79 -11.75 -13.97 1.99
N GLU A 80 -12.68 -14.83 2.39
CA GLU A 80 -12.37 -16.15 2.89
C GLU A 80 -11.35 -16.85 1.98
N PRO A 81 -10.40 -17.62 2.53
CA PRO A 81 -9.46 -18.38 1.72
C PRO A 81 -10.21 -19.35 0.80
N GLY A 82 -10.35 -18.96 -0.48
CA GLY A 82 -11.13 -19.70 -1.48
C GLY A 82 -11.97 -18.87 -2.48
N ALA A 83 -11.99 -17.54 -2.36
CA ALA A 83 -12.76 -16.68 -3.26
C ALA A 83 -12.45 -16.94 -4.75
N ARG A 84 -13.50 -17.11 -5.56
CA ARG A 84 -13.39 -17.47 -6.97
C ARG A 84 -13.07 -16.23 -7.80
N GLN A 85 -12.33 -16.42 -8.90
CA GLN A 85 -11.91 -15.32 -9.81
C GLN A 85 -13.04 -14.36 -10.20
N ASN A 86 -14.27 -14.88 -10.32
CA ASN A 86 -15.45 -14.08 -10.65
C ASN A 86 -15.83 -13.09 -9.54
N GLU A 87 -15.63 -13.43 -8.27
CA GLU A 87 -15.94 -12.56 -7.12
C GLU A 87 -14.94 -11.40 -7.03
N ILE A 88 -13.68 -11.66 -7.40
CA ILE A 88 -12.65 -10.63 -7.52
C ILE A 88 -12.98 -9.68 -8.69
N GLN A 89 -13.48 -10.23 -9.81
CA GLN A 89 -13.87 -9.42 -10.97
C GLN A 89 -15.12 -8.58 -10.69
N ASP A 90 -16.09 -9.11 -9.94
CA ASP A 90 -17.30 -8.40 -9.53
C ASP A 90 -16.99 -7.29 -8.52
N ALA A 91 -16.04 -7.53 -7.61
CA ALA A 91 -15.50 -6.50 -6.73
C ALA A 91 -14.81 -5.38 -7.54
N GLN A 92 -14.01 -5.73 -8.55
CA GLN A 92 -13.38 -4.72 -9.43
C GLN A 92 -14.42 -3.95 -10.26
N ASN A 93 -15.42 -4.65 -10.81
CA ASN A 93 -16.48 -4.06 -11.63
C ASN A 93 -17.40 -3.13 -10.81
N SER A 94 -17.69 -3.48 -9.56
CA SER A 94 -18.47 -2.62 -8.66
C SER A 94 -17.69 -1.37 -8.24
N VAL A 95 -16.37 -1.47 -8.03
CA VAL A 95 -15.50 -0.30 -7.78
C VAL A 95 -15.47 0.63 -8.99
N ILE A 96 -15.32 0.10 -10.20
CA ILE A 96 -15.37 0.88 -11.45
C ILE A 96 -16.74 1.55 -11.63
N ALA A 97 -17.84 0.82 -11.33
CA ALA A 97 -19.19 1.36 -11.40
C ALA A 97 -19.40 2.52 -10.40
N ALA A 98 -18.92 2.37 -9.16
CA ALA A 98 -18.97 3.43 -8.15
C ALA A 98 -18.15 4.66 -8.56
N GLN A 99 -16.97 4.46 -9.16
CA GLN A 99 -16.13 5.54 -9.68
C GLN A 99 -16.84 6.29 -10.82
N SER A 100 -17.47 5.57 -11.75
CA SER A 100 -18.21 6.16 -12.88
C SER A 100 -19.44 6.97 -12.45
N TYR A 101 -20.10 6.55 -11.36
CA TYR A 101 -21.22 7.29 -10.77
C TYR A 101 -20.76 8.61 -10.14
N LEU A 102 -19.60 8.61 -9.46
CA LEU A 102 -19.01 9.80 -8.84
C LEU A 102 -18.55 10.84 -9.87
N ASP A 103 -18.04 10.41 -11.03
CA ASP A 103 -17.70 11.31 -12.14
C ASP A 103 -18.95 11.93 -12.78
N GLN A 104 -20.09 11.24 -12.78
CA GLN A 104 -21.32 11.72 -13.39
C GLN A 104 -22.05 12.79 -12.54
N ILE A 105 -21.82 12.82 -11.23
CA ILE A 105 -22.42 13.79 -10.30
C ILE A 105 -21.50 14.97 -9.94
N GLY A 106 -20.29 15.05 -10.51
CA GLY A 106 -19.43 16.23 -10.40
C GLY A 106 -18.96 16.53 -8.97
N GLY A 107 -17.98 15.77 -8.48
CA GLY A 107 -16.99 16.20 -7.48
C GLY A 107 -17.48 16.98 -6.23
N LEU A 108 -17.65 16.25 -5.13
CA LEU A 108 -17.59 16.67 -3.71
C LEU A 108 -18.48 17.84 -3.25
N GLN A 109 -19.47 17.54 -2.40
CA GLN A 109 -19.71 18.36 -1.20
C GLN A 109 -19.65 17.51 0.06
N SER A 110 -18.79 17.95 0.98
CA SER A 110 -18.50 17.39 2.29
C SER A 110 -19.76 17.26 3.16
N TYR A 111 -20.08 16.04 3.61
CA TYR A 111 -21.08 15.84 4.65
C TYR A 111 -20.43 15.95 6.04
N SER A 112 -20.66 17.09 6.68
CA SER A 112 -20.55 17.28 8.13
C SER A 112 -21.67 16.48 8.81
N THR A 113 -21.32 15.44 9.56
CA THR A 113 -22.30 14.60 10.26
C THR A 113 -22.58 15.15 11.66
N ALA A 114 -23.61 15.97 11.80
CA ALA A 114 -24.32 16.15 13.08
C ALA A 114 -25.60 15.31 13.04
N PRO A 115 -25.85 14.40 14.01
CA PRO A 115 -27.05 13.56 14.00
C PRO A 115 -28.30 14.38 14.38
N PRO A 116 -29.45 14.21 13.70
CA PRO A 116 -30.67 14.93 14.03
C PRO A 116 -31.41 14.29 15.22
N SER A 117 -31.78 15.13 16.18
CA SER A 117 -32.65 14.81 17.31
C SER A 117 -34.02 14.35 16.83
N GLN A 118 -34.41 13.11 17.15
CA GLN A 118 -35.75 12.60 16.86
C GLN A 118 -36.79 13.33 17.73
N GLN A 119 -37.74 14.01 17.09
CA GLN A 119 -38.98 14.47 17.73
C GLN A 119 -39.98 13.31 17.72
N LEU A 120 -40.35 12.85 18.93
CA LEU A 120 -41.50 11.97 19.14
C LEU A 120 -42.77 12.82 19.21
N HIS A 121 -43.79 12.39 18.45
CA HIS A 121 -45.16 12.92 18.50
C HIS A 121 -45.86 12.56 19.82
#